data_AF-A0A954HL94-F1
#
_entry.id   AF-A0A954HL94-F1
#
_cell.length_a   1.000
_cell.length_b   1.000
_cell.length_c   1.000
_cell.angle_alpha   90.00
_cell.angle_beta   90.00
_cell.angle_gamma   90.00
#
_symmetry.space_group_name_H-M   'P 1'
#
loop_
_entity.id
_entity.type
_entity.pdbx_description
1 polymer ?
#
loop_
_entity_poly.entity_id
_entity_poly.type
_entity_poly.pdbx_seq_one_letter_code
_entity_poly.pdbx_strand_id
1 'polypeptide(L)'
;TPVIEWTLATTGPSATYEIYVSSPGVRGASYHREGLVGTNHRIDRPLSLGTHRIWVRTHFADGSRSEWSAAQSLEIGPRTLVDFNAPAITWTPVRGATHYELWVDYLGGESPAVPQLIHEAFVTENRWTLSPTSPKGTYRVWVRAIRAESGDKYLARWSTPINFRVE
;
A
#
# COMPACT_ATOMS: atom_id res chain seq x y z
N THR A 1 12.39 -1.28 -4.45
CA THR A 1 11.38 -1.60 -5.48
C THR A 1 11.32 -3.11 -5.70
N PRO A 2 10.20 -3.66 -6.16
CA PRO A 2 10.00 -5.10 -6.35
C PRO A 2 10.79 -5.62 -7.57
N VAL A 3 11.08 -6.93 -7.57
CA VAL A 3 11.54 -7.69 -8.73
C VAL A 3 10.35 -8.50 -9.24
N ILE A 4 10.08 -8.42 -10.53
CA ILE A 4 9.04 -9.20 -11.20
C ILE A 4 9.73 -10.34 -11.92
N GLU A 5 9.23 -11.55 -11.74
CA GLU A 5 9.75 -12.77 -12.36
C GLU A 5 8.62 -13.44 -13.14
N TRP A 6 8.94 -14.04 -14.28
CA TRP A 6 7.97 -14.76 -15.11
C TRP A 6 8.60 -16.01 -15.71
N THR A 7 7.75 -16.96 -16.10
CA THR A 7 8.15 -18.15 -16.83
C THR A 7 7.87 -17.98 -18.33
N LEU A 8 8.57 -18.73 -19.15
CA LEU A 8 8.38 -18.73 -20.59
C LEU A 8 7.13 -19.52 -20.95
N ALA A 9 6.15 -18.89 -21.61
CA ALA A 9 4.97 -19.58 -22.10
C ALA A 9 5.27 -20.37 -23.40
N THR A 10 6.14 -19.84 -24.27
CA THR A 10 6.62 -20.47 -25.51
C THR A 10 8.01 -19.94 -25.85
N THR A 11 8.96 -20.85 -26.10
CA THR A 11 10.37 -20.53 -26.30
C THR A 11 10.71 -20.25 -27.77
N GLY A 12 11.43 -19.15 -28.01
CA GLY A 12 12.35 -18.97 -29.12
C GLY A 12 13.62 -18.27 -28.59
N PRO A 13 14.82 -18.55 -29.11
CA PRO A 13 16.09 -18.11 -28.52
C PRO A 13 16.34 -16.59 -28.51
N SER A 14 15.46 -15.79 -29.13
CA SER A 14 15.62 -14.33 -29.28
C SER A 14 14.38 -13.52 -28.89
N ALA A 15 13.46 -14.08 -28.07
CA ALA A 15 12.29 -13.35 -27.62
C ALA A 15 12.65 -12.28 -26.56
N THR A 16 12.01 -11.11 -26.64
CA THR A 16 12.08 -10.06 -25.60
C THR A 16 10.75 -9.94 -24.88
N TYR A 17 10.72 -9.27 -23.75
CA TYR A 17 9.51 -9.12 -22.93
C TYR A 17 9.11 -7.67 -22.74
N GLU A 18 7.81 -7.51 -22.53
CA GLU A 18 7.20 -6.26 -22.15
C GLU A 18 6.46 -6.46 -20.82
N ILE A 19 6.66 -5.53 -19.89
CA ILE A 19 5.97 -5.46 -18.60
C ILE A 19 5.08 -4.24 -18.57
N TYR A 20 3.84 -4.43 -18.15
CA TYR A 20 2.87 -3.38 -17.92
C TYR A 20 2.35 -3.47 -16.49
N VAL A 21 2.36 -2.36 -15.76
CA VAL A 21 1.84 -2.26 -14.40
C VAL A 21 0.83 -1.13 -14.33
N SER A 22 -0.39 -1.44 -13.88
CA SER A 22 -1.40 -0.42 -13.58
C SER A 22 -1.53 -0.20 -12.08
N SER A 23 -1.93 1.01 -11.71
CA SER A 23 -2.30 1.39 -10.34
C SER A 23 -3.76 1.81 -10.30
N PRO A 24 -4.46 1.65 -9.15
CA PRO A 24 -5.80 2.17 -8.97
C PRO A 24 -5.78 3.70 -9.15
N GLY A 25 -6.72 4.23 -9.93
CA GLY A 25 -6.86 5.69 -10.13
C GLY A 25 -5.86 6.32 -11.12
N VAL A 26 -4.90 5.57 -11.66
CA VAL A 26 -3.99 6.04 -12.72
C VAL A 26 -4.55 5.62 -14.08
N ARG A 27 -4.71 6.57 -15.01
CA ARG A 27 -5.03 6.24 -16.40
C ARG A 27 -3.76 5.76 -17.09
N GLY A 28 -3.79 4.54 -17.63
CA GLY A 28 -2.65 3.92 -18.30
C GLY A 28 -1.67 3.25 -17.34
N ALA A 29 -0.43 3.07 -17.80
CA ALA A 29 0.59 2.36 -17.04
C ALA A 29 1.20 3.27 -15.97
N SER A 30 1.16 2.82 -14.71
CA SER A 30 2.05 3.35 -13.66
C SER A 30 3.50 2.98 -13.92
N TYR A 31 3.74 1.84 -14.59
CA TYR A 31 5.04 1.40 -15.04
C TYR A 31 4.93 0.59 -16.33
N HIS A 32 5.79 0.90 -17.31
CA HIS A 32 5.86 0.19 -18.58
C HIS A 32 7.30 0.11 -19.07
N ARG A 33 7.72 -1.06 -19.55
CA ARG A 33 9.01 -1.32 -20.18
C ARG A 33 8.87 -2.39 -21.25
N GLU A 34 9.63 -2.24 -22.33
CA GLU A 34 9.73 -3.16 -23.47
C GLU A 34 11.19 -3.57 -23.69
N GLY A 35 11.43 -4.56 -24.55
CA GLY A 35 12.77 -4.98 -24.95
C GLY A 35 13.56 -5.68 -23.85
N LEU A 36 12.87 -6.21 -22.83
CA LEU A 36 13.52 -6.87 -21.70
C LEU A 36 14.09 -8.23 -22.13
N VAL A 37 15.30 -8.54 -21.68
CA VAL A 37 15.98 -9.82 -21.93
C VAL A 37 16.07 -10.60 -20.62
N GLY A 38 15.88 -11.91 -20.69
CA GLY A 38 15.78 -12.78 -19.51
C GLY A 38 14.35 -12.86 -18.96
N THR A 39 14.21 -13.47 -17.79
CA THR A 39 12.91 -13.85 -17.19
C THR A 39 12.59 -13.09 -15.91
N ASN A 40 13.30 -12.00 -15.65
CA ASN A 40 13.06 -11.14 -14.50
C ASN A 40 13.36 -9.68 -14.83
N HIS A 41 12.75 -8.78 -14.07
CA HIS A 41 13.00 -7.34 -14.17
C HIS A 41 12.79 -6.65 -12.83
N ARG A 42 13.77 -5.86 -12.41
CA ARG A 42 13.64 -4.99 -11.24
C ARG A 42 12.99 -3.67 -11.65
N ILE A 43 11.86 -3.33 -11.03
CA ILE A 43 11.22 -2.03 -11.22
C ILE A 43 12.21 -0.92 -10.78
N ASP A 44 12.54 -0.01 -11.69
CA ASP A 44 13.62 0.98 -11.52
C ASP A 44 13.15 2.28 -10.83
N ARG A 45 11.85 2.46 -10.63
CA ARG A 45 11.23 3.60 -9.96
C ARG A 45 10.28 3.16 -8.85
N PRO A 46 10.06 3.98 -7.83
CA PRO A 46 9.00 3.76 -6.88
C PRO A 46 7.63 3.50 -7.52
N LEU A 47 6.90 2.55 -6.93
CA LEU A 47 5.46 2.42 -7.15
C LEU A 47 4.73 3.08 -5.98
N SER A 48 3.56 3.63 -6.27
CA SER A 48 2.63 4.15 -5.27
C SER A 48 2.23 3.07 -4.27
N LEU A 49 1.72 3.46 -3.09
CA LEU A 49 1.06 2.53 -2.18
C LEU A 49 -0.26 2.04 -2.80
N GLY A 50 -0.63 0.80 -2.52
CA GLY A 50 -1.87 0.18 -2.98
C GLY A 50 -1.67 -1.13 -3.75
N THR A 51 -2.76 -1.60 -4.37
CA THR A 51 -2.79 -2.86 -5.13
C THR A 51 -2.60 -2.59 -6.62
N HIS A 52 -1.50 -3.07 -7.19
CA HIS A 52 -1.15 -2.97 -8.59
C HIS A 52 -1.51 -4.24 -9.33
N ARG A 53 -1.78 -4.12 -10.63
CA ARG A 53 -1.91 -5.27 -11.53
C ARG A 53 -0.74 -5.27 -12.51
N ILE A 54 -0.16 -6.44 -12.70
CA ILE A 54 1.02 -6.66 -13.51
C ILE A 54 0.68 -7.63 -14.63
N TRP A 55 1.10 -7.27 -15.83
CA TRP A 55 1.04 -8.12 -17.00
C TRP A 55 2.41 -8.21 -17.64
N VAL A 56 2.72 -9.37 -18.19
CA VAL A 56 3.91 -9.60 -19.01
C VAL A 56 3.47 -10.21 -20.33
N ARG A 57 4.07 -9.79 -21.44
CA ARG A 57 3.90 -10.47 -22.73
C ARG A 57 5.23 -10.63 -23.44
N THR A 58 5.26 -11.56 -24.38
CA THR A 58 6.43 -11.89 -25.20
C THR A 58 6.36 -11.14 -26.53
N HIS A 59 7.47 -10.57 -26.97
CA HIS A 59 7.71 -10.11 -28.33
C HIS A 59 8.60 -11.13 -29.02
N PHE A 60 8.08 -11.77 -30.06
CA PHE A 60 8.76 -12.81 -30.79
C PHE A 60 9.71 -12.21 -31.84
N ALA A 61 10.71 -12.99 -32.25
CA ALA A 61 11.71 -12.57 -33.23
C ALA A 61 11.13 -12.29 -34.63
N ASP A 62 9.98 -12.87 -34.95
CA ASP A 62 9.22 -12.62 -36.19
C ASP A 62 8.42 -11.30 -36.15
N GLY A 63 8.52 -10.53 -35.06
CA GLY A 63 7.80 -9.29 -34.85
C GLY A 63 6.39 -9.44 -34.29
N SER A 64 5.89 -10.68 -34.14
CA SER A 64 4.60 -10.94 -33.51
C SER A 64 4.67 -10.79 -31.98
N ARG A 65 3.51 -10.67 -31.33
CA ARG A 65 3.40 -10.55 -29.87
C ARG A 65 2.47 -11.61 -29.33
N SER A 66 2.79 -12.16 -28.17
CA SER A 66 1.83 -12.98 -27.44
C SER A 66 0.69 -12.10 -26.91
N GLU A 67 -0.41 -12.75 -26.54
CA GLU A 67 -1.36 -12.15 -25.61
C GLU A 67 -0.66 -11.79 -24.30
N TRP A 68 -1.25 -10.85 -23.57
CA TRP A 68 -0.83 -10.56 -22.21
C TRP A 68 -1.05 -11.76 -21.30
N SER A 69 -0.16 -11.95 -20.33
CA SER A 69 -0.36 -12.92 -19.25
C SER A 69 -1.66 -12.65 -18.50
N ALA A 70 -2.11 -13.62 -17.69
CA ALA A 70 -3.07 -13.31 -16.64
C ALA A 70 -2.51 -12.20 -15.73
N ALA A 71 -3.39 -11.32 -15.26
CA ALA A 71 -3.01 -10.21 -14.39
C ALA A 71 -2.57 -10.72 -13.01
N GLN A 72 -1.32 -10.46 -12.61
CA GLN A 72 -0.86 -10.74 -11.25
C GLN A 72 -1.06 -9.52 -10.35
N SER A 73 -1.57 -9.74 -9.14
CA SER A 73 -1.70 -8.68 -8.13
C SER A 73 -0.38 -8.51 -7.38
N LEU A 74 0.02 -7.26 -7.17
CA LEU A 74 1.12 -6.88 -6.27
C LEU A 74 0.60 -5.83 -5.29
N GLU A 75 0.76 -6.06 -3.99
CA GLU A 75 0.40 -5.08 -2.96
C GLU A 75 1.66 -4.35 -2.46
N ILE A 76 1.69 -3.02 -2.65
CA ILE A 76 2.73 -2.14 -2.13
C ILE A 76 2.20 -1.43 -0.88
N GLY A 77 2.87 -1.66 0.25
CA GLY A 77 2.47 -1.12 1.54
C GLY A 77 1.11 -1.68 1.98
N PRO A 78 1.09 -2.94 2.45
CA PRO A 78 -0.14 -3.61 2.87
C PRO A 78 -0.85 -2.83 3.98
N ARG A 79 -2.13 -3.15 4.22
CA ARG A 79 -2.87 -2.59 5.36
C ARG A 79 -2.09 -2.82 6.64
N THR A 80 -1.91 -1.76 7.42
CA THR A 80 -1.29 -1.89 8.74
C THR A 80 -2.24 -2.57 9.70
N LEU A 81 -1.69 -3.44 10.55
CA LEU A 81 -2.41 -4.05 11.66
C LEU A 81 -2.29 -3.12 12.85
N VAL A 82 -3.43 -2.70 13.39
CA VAL A 82 -3.51 -1.81 14.55
C VAL A 82 -3.79 -2.65 15.78
N ASP A 83 -3.13 -2.30 16.88
CA ASP A 83 -3.31 -2.90 18.19
C ASP A 83 -3.39 -1.81 19.27
N PHE A 84 -4.03 -2.13 20.39
CA PHE A 84 -4.14 -1.22 21.54
C PHE A 84 -3.65 -1.90 22.81
N ASN A 85 -2.58 -1.34 23.38
CA ASN A 85 -2.02 -1.71 24.67
C ASN A 85 -1.94 -0.43 25.51
N ALA A 86 -2.93 -0.21 26.37
CA ALA A 86 -3.13 1.04 27.08
C ALA A 86 -1.83 1.59 27.73
N PRO A 87 -1.56 2.90 27.61
CA PRO A 87 -2.38 3.93 26.96
C PRO A 87 -2.09 4.09 25.45
N ALA A 88 -1.47 3.11 24.80
CA ALA A 88 -0.94 3.26 23.47
C ALA A 88 -1.69 2.47 22.40
N ILE A 89 -1.93 3.17 21.29
CA ILE A 89 -2.28 2.59 20.00
C ILE A 89 -0.96 2.34 19.28
N THR A 90 -0.76 1.14 18.75
CA THR A 90 0.44 0.79 17.98
C THR A 90 0.03 0.14 16.66
N TRP A 91 0.92 0.18 15.68
CA TRP A 91 0.66 -0.49 14.41
C TRP A 91 1.91 -1.05 13.76
N THR A 92 1.73 -2.04 12.89
CA THR A 92 2.83 -2.66 12.17
C THR A 92 3.48 -1.65 11.19
N PRO A 93 4.81 -1.57 11.13
CA PRO A 93 5.47 -0.67 10.21
C PRO A 93 5.25 -1.11 8.76
N VAL A 94 4.91 -0.16 7.89
CA VAL A 94 4.67 -0.41 6.46
C VAL A 94 5.91 -0.04 5.66
N ARG A 95 6.52 -1.02 4.97
CA ARG A 95 7.72 -0.78 4.16
C ARG A 95 7.46 0.27 3.08
N GLY A 96 8.27 1.32 3.08
CA GLY A 96 8.16 2.43 2.12
C GLY A 96 7.18 3.53 2.53
N ALA A 97 6.50 3.41 3.67
CA ALA A 97 5.80 4.53 4.29
C ALA A 97 6.82 5.55 4.81
N THR A 98 6.52 6.84 4.62
CA THR A 98 7.30 7.94 5.21
C THR A 98 6.63 8.47 6.48
N HIS A 99 5.32 8.31 6.59
CA HIS A 99 4.52 8.63 7.78
C HIS A 99 3.18 7.89 7.72
N TYR A 100 2.38 8.04 8.76
CA TYR A 100 1.05 7.50 8.90
C TYR A 100 0.06 8.63 9.14
N GLU A 101 -1.19 8.35 8.78
CA GLU A 101 -2.33 9.13 9.23
C GLU A 101 -3.15 8.30 10.21
N LEU A 102 -3.41 8.88 11.38
CA LEU A 102 -4.18 8.31 12.47
C LEU A 102 -5.53 9.01 12.53
N TRP A 103 -6.60 8.21 12.59
CA TRP A 103 -7.96 8.68 12.81
C TRP A 103 -8.57 7.94 13.98
N VAL A 104 -9.05 8.66 14.99
CA VAL A 104 -9.72 8.08 16.16
C VAL A 104 -11.05 8.77 16.39
N ASP A 105 -12.11 7.98 16.40
CA ASP A 105 -13.42 8.39 16.89
C ASP A 105 -13.55 7.97 18.35
N TYR A 106 -14.18 8.83 19.15
CA TYR A 106 -14.72 8.45 20.45
C TYR A 106 -16.19 8.09 20.29
N LEU A 107 -16.55 6.87 20.65
CA LEU A 107 -17.90 6.32 20.48
C LEU A 107 -18.79 6.57 21.70
N GLY A 108 -18.28 7.24 22.73
CA GLY A 108 -19.00 7.55 23.96
C GLY A 108 -18.60 6.70 25.16
N GLY A 109 -19.14 7.06 26.32
CA GLY A 109 -18.78 6.51 27.62
C GLY A 109 -19.19 7.48 28.72
N GLU A 110 -18.21 8.11 29.37
CA GLU A 110 -18.45 9.15 30.37
C GLU A 110 -18.89 10.49 29.77
N SER A 111 -18.79 10.62 28.45
CA SER A 111 -19.19 11.79 27.68
C SER A 111 -19.81 11.36 26.34
N PRO A 112 -20.55 12.25 25.65
CA PRO A 112 -21.13 11.94 24.34
C PRO A 112 -20.07 11.58 23.29
N ALA A 113 -20.47 10.80 22.28
CA ALA A 113 -19.59 10.43 21.18
C ALA A 113 -19.04 11.68 20.45
N VAL A 114 -17.76 11.60 20.08
CA VAL A 114 -17.06 12.65 19.33
C VAL A 114 -16.38 12.00 18.12
N PRO A 115 -16.90 12.20 16.89
CA PRO A 115 -16.20 11.75 15.70
C PRO A 115 -14.92 12.56 15.53
N GLN A 116 -13.88 11.95 14.95
CA GLN A 116 -12.60 12.60 14.69
C GLN A 116 -12.01 13.28 15.93
N LEU A 117 -12.14 12.64 17.10
CA LEU A 117 -11.56 13.14 18.34
C LEU A 117 -10.05 13.33 18.21
N ILE A 118 -9.39 12.44 17.46
CA ILE A 118 -7.98 12.58 17.08
C ILE A 118 -7.88 12.39 15.57
N HIS A 119 -7.24 13.35 14.88
CA HIS A 119 -6.88 13.22 13.47
C HIS A 119 -5.50 13.79 13.23
N GLU A 120 -4.53 12.90 13.10
CA GLU A 120 -3.13 13.25 12.93
C GLU A 120 -2.68 12.79 11.55
N ALA A 121 -2.47 13.75 10.65
CA ALA A 121 -2.13 13.48 9.26
C ALA A 121 -0.63 13.18 9.03
N PHE A 122 0.20 13.30 10.06
CA PHE A 122 1.64 13.15 9.95
C PHE A 122 2.27 12.55 11.21
N VAL A 123 2.10 11.25 11.40
CA VAL A 123 2.76 10.49 12.46
C VAL A 123 3.94 9.72 11.87
N THR A 124 5.17 10.03 12.28
CA THR A 124 6.38 9.33 11.79
C THR A 124 6.68 8.05 12.58
N GLU A 125 6.23 8.01 13.83
CA GLU A 125 6.30 6.83 14.69
C GLU A 125 5.21 5.81 14.30
N ASN A 126 5.35 4.60 14.82
CA ASN A 126 4.36 3.53 14.67
C ASN A 126 3.51 3.34 15.94
N ARG A 127 3.35 4.42 16.70
CA ARG A 127 2.65 4.48 17.97
C ARG A 127 2.00 5.85 18.16
N TRP A 128 0.88 5.84 18.89
CA TRP A 128 0.27 7.03 19.45
C TRP A 128 -0.11 6.76 20.90
N THR A 129 0.24 7.67 21.80
CA THR A 129 -0.11 7.56 23.23
C THR A 129 -1.30 8.47 23.50
N LEU A 130 -2.39 7.92 24.02
CA LEU A 130 -3.55 8.71 24.44
C LEU A 130 -3.19 9.62 25.60
N SER A 131 -3.84 10.79 25.66
CA SER A 131 -3.67 11.70 26.79
C SER A 131 -4.20 11.05 28.07
N PRO A 132 -3.57 11.24 29.23
CA PRO A 132 -4.15 10.87 30.51
C PRO A 132 -5.52 11.52 30.79
N THR A 133 -5.84 12.60 30.07
CA THR A 133 -7.14 13.31 30.16
C THR A 133 -8.13 12.89 29.06
N SER A 134 -7.81 11.89 28.24
CA SER A 134 -8.74 11.37 27.23
C SER A 134 -9.97 10.76 27.93
N PRO A 135 -11.21 11.00 27.44
CA PRO A 135 -12.40 10.51 28.10
C PRO A 135 -12.43 8.99 28.27
N LYS A 136 -12.89 8.50 29.41
CA LYS A 136 -13.14 7.06 29.59
C LYS A 136 -14.32 6.60 28.77
N GLY A 137 -14.15 5.50 28.04
CA GLY A 137 -15.18 4.98 27.15
C GLY A 137 -14.62 4.23 25.97
N THR A 138 -15.44 4.08 24.93
CA THR A 138 -15.12 3.27 23.76
C THR A 138 -14.60 4.14 22.64
N TYR A 139 -13.57 3.68 21.97
CA TYR A 139 -12.93 4.34 20.84
C TYR A 139 -12.92 3.43 19.62
N ARG A 140 -12.83 4.02 18.44
CA ARG A 140 -12.55 3.33 17.19
C ARG A 140 -11.38 4.01 16.49
N VAL A 141 -10.40 3.22 16.06
CA VAL A 141 -9.20 3.74 15.42
C VAL A 141 -8.98 3.14 14.04
N TRP A 142 -8.50 3.98 13.12
CA TRP A 142 -7.95 3.59 11.84
C TRP A 142 -6.57 4.22 11.68
N VAL A 143 -5.70 3.51 11.00
CA VAL A 143 -4.40 4.03 10.58
C VAL A 143 -4.18 3.71 9.11
N ARG A 144 -3.63 4.65 8.33
CA ARG A 144 -3.13 4.34 6.98
C ARG A 144 -1.69 4.80 6.83
N ALA A 145 -0.91 4.02 6.10
CA ALA A 145 0.42 4.41 5.68
C ALA A 145 0.35 5.44 4.55
N ILE A 146 1.27 6.40 4.58
CA ILE A 146 1.46 7.38 3.52
C ILE A 146 2.93 7.33 3.10
N ARG A 147 3.15 7.30 1.79
CA ARG A 147 4.45 7.54 1.19
C ARG A 147 4.42 8.91 0.54
N ALA A 148 5.29 9.81 0.97
CA ALA A 148 5.49 11.10 0.33
C ALA A 148 6.90 11.17 -0.25
N GLU A 149 6.99 11.42 -1.55
CA GLU A 149 8.26 11.55 -2.27
C GLU A 149 8.08 12.42 -3.51
N SER A 150 9.10 13.19 -3.88
CA SER A 150 9.09 14.07 -5.07
C SER A 150 7.88 15.02 -5.17
N GLY A 151 7.30 15.43 -4.04
CA GLY A 151 6.13 16.29 -3.98
C GLY A 151 4.78 15.55 -4.06
N ASP A 152 4.78 14.26 -4.38
CA ASP A 152 3.57 13.44 -4.45
C ASP A 152 3.29 12.71 -3.13
N LYS A 153 2.02 12.39 -2.88
CA LYS A 153 1.57 11.55 -1.76
C LYS A 153 0.83 10.32 -2.30
N TYR A 154 1.27 9.14 -1.87
CA TYR A 154 0.63 7.87 -2.15
C TYR A 154 0.08 7.28 -0.85
N LEU A 155 -1.21 6.97 -0.84
CA LEU A 155 -1.91 6.56 0.36
C LEU A 155 -2.25 5.07 0.25
N ALA A 156 -1.88 4.32 1.28
CA ALA A 156 -2.38 2.96 1.45
C ALA A 156 -3.88 3.01 1.81
N ARG A 157 -4.52 1.85 1.73
CA ARG A 157 -5.85 1.68 2.32
C ARG A 157 -5.76 1.87 3.84
N TRP A 158 -6.81 2.40 4.43
CA TRP A 158 -7.00 2.36 5.88
C TRP A 158 -6.86 0.94 6.42
N SER A 159 -6.39 0.81 7.66
CA SER A 159 -6.46 -0.46 8.39
C SER A 159 -7.91 -0.93 8.51
N THR A 160 -8.08 -2.21 8.84
CA THR A 160 -9.35 -2.62 9.46
C THR A 160 -9.45 -1.86 10.79
N PRO A 161 -10.59 -1.22 11.11
CA PRO A 161 -10.73 -0.56 12.39
C PRO A 161 -10.67 -1.57 13.52
N ILE A 162 -10.09 -1.15 14.64
CA ILE A 162 -10.30 -1.83 15.91
C ILE A 162 -11.10 -0.90 16.82
N ASN A 163 -11.97 -1.49 17.63
CA ASN A 163 -12.59 -0.81 18.76
C ASN A 163 -11.82 -1.20 20.03
N PHE A 164 -11.57 -0.24 20.90
CA PHE A 164 -10.95 -0.49 22.20
C PHE A 164 -11.60 0.38 23.28
N ARG A 165 -11.36 0.05 24.55
CA ARG A 165 -11.91 0.78 25.69
C ARG A 165 -10.80 1.35 26.56
N VAL A 166 -11.04 2.55 27.08
CA VAL A 166 -10.21 3.25 28.07
C VAL A 166 -11.01 3.33 29.37
N GLU A 167 -10.39 2.96 30.48
CA GLU A 167 -11.03 2.83 31.81
C GLU A 167 -10.43 3.76 32.87
#